data_AF-A0A392NWQ1-F1
#
_entry.id   AF-A0A392NWQ1-F1
#
_cell.length_a   1.000
_cell.length_b   1.000
_cell.length_c   1.000
_cell.angle_alpha   90.00
_cell.angle_beta   90.00
_cell.angle_gamma   90.00
#
_symmetry.space_group_name_H-M   'P 1'
#
loop_
_entity.id
_entity.type
_entity.pdbx_description
1 polymer ?
#
loop_
_entity_poly.entity_id
_entity_poly.type
_entity_poly.pdbx_seq_one_letter_code
_entity_poly.pdbx_strand_id
1 'polypeptide(L)'
;GGYIPISEADAHAFAAYVQDVKQKSEEIFVSFKKLCESNTIETFLLEDDNPANALLSFISESGVQILVLGSDDSNFITRKLKGPGIPTTILRCAPDSCDVYVVDRDRIVSKLADSSS
;
A
#
# COMPACT_ATOMS: atom_id res chain seq x y z
N GLY A 1 2.84 -16.77 -25.71
CA GLY A 1 1.48 -17.10 -25.28
C GLY A 1 0.54 -16.14 -25.98
N GLY A 2 -0.61 -16.62 -26.46
CA GLY A 2 -1.62 -15.76 -27.07
C GLY A 2 -2.34 -14.91 -26.02
N TYR A 3 -2.72 -13.69 -26.39
CA TYR A 3 -3.58 -12.84 -25.58
C TYR A 3 -5.03 -13.11 -25.96
N ILE A 4 -5.90 -13.27 -24.96
CA ILE A 4 -7.36 -13.36 -25.16
C ILE A 4 -7.94 -11.99 -24.75
N PRO A 5 -8.70 -11.31 -25.61
CA PRO A 5 -9.42 -10.09 -25.22
C PRO A 5 -10.32 -10.34 -24.02
N ILE A 6 -10.43 -9.37 -23.09
CA ILE A 6 -11.27 -9.51 -21.89
C ILE A 6 -12.73 -9.80 -22.27
N SER A 7 -13.21 -9.25 -23.38
CA SER A 7 -14.55 -9.49 -23.92
C SER A 7 -14.79 -10.93 -24.38
N GLU A 8 -13.73 -11.69 -24.62
CA GLU A 8 -13.76 -13.06 -25.13
C GLU A 8 -13.34 -14.09 -24.05
N ALA A 9 -12.90 -13.63 -22.88
CA ALA A 9 -12.52 -14.49 -21.79
C ALA A 9 -13.78 -15.10 -21.14
N ASP A 10 -13.80 -16.42 -21.01
CA ASP A 10 -14.82 -17.08 -20.21
C ASP A 10 -14.55 -16.91 -18.70
N ALA A 11 -15.56 -17.22 -17.88
CA ALA A 11 -15.48 -17.05 -16.43
C ALA A 11 -14.34 -17.86 -15.79
N HIS A 12 -13.99 -19.02 -16.36
CA HIS A 12 -12.91 -19.86 -15.85
C HIS A 12 -11.54 -19.26 -16.18
N ALA A 13 -11.35 -18.75 -17.40
CA ALA A 13 -10.16 -18.03 -17.80
C ALA A 13 -9.97 -16.75 -16.96
N PHE A 14 -11.04 -16.00 -16.70
CA PHE A 14 -11.01 -14.82 -15.84
C PHE A 14 -10.63 -15.17 -14.39
N ALA A 15 -11.25 -16.21 -13.82
CA ALA A 15 -10.92 -16.66 -12.46
C ALA A 15 -9.46 -17.12 -12.35
N ALA A 16 -8.96 -17.85 -13.35
CA ALA A 16 -7.56 -18.28 -13.40
C ALA A 16 -6.60 -17.08 -13.47
N TYR A 17 -6.94 -16.05 -14.25
CA TYR A 17 -6.16 -14.81 -14.33
C TYR A 17 -6.14 -14.08 -12.99
N VAL A 18 -7.29 -13.87 -12.35
CA VAL A 18 -7.37 -13.20 -11.03
C VAL A 18 -6.54 -13.96 -9.99
N GLN A 19 -6.62 -15.30 -9.99
CA GLN A 19 -5.84 -16.13 -9.08
C GLN A 19 -4.33 -16.03 -9.35
N ASP A 20 -3.90 -16.01 -10.62
CA ASP A 20 -2.51 -15.85 -11.00
C ASP A 20 -1.95 -14.47 -10.59
N VAL A 21 -2.73 -13.40 -10.79
CA VAL A 21 -2.38 -12.05 -10.32
C VAL A 21 -2.25 -12.01 -8.79
N LYS A 22 -3.20 -12.61 -8.07
CA LYS A 22 -3.15 -12.70 -6.60
C LYS A 22 -1.90 -13.45 -6.12
N GLN A 23 -1.63 -14.62 -6.68
CA GLN A 23 -0.47 -15.43 -6.30
C GLN A 23 0.84 -14.69 -6.54
N LYS A 24 1.00 -14.05 -7.70
CA LYS A 24 2.19 -13.22 -8.01
C LYS A 24 2.34 -12.04 -7.06
N SER A 25 1.23 -11.44 -6.64
CA SER A 25 1.24 -10.34 -5.67
C SER A 25 1.70 -10.83 -4.30
N GLU A 26 1.26 -12.01 -3.88
CA GLU A 26 1.65 -12.61 -2.59
C GLU A 26 3.12 -13.04 -2.55
N GLU A 27 3.69 -13.45 -3.69
CA GLU A 27 5.12 -13.80 -3.82
C GLU A 27 6.06 -12.65 -3.43
N ILE A 28 5.64 -11.39 -3.65
CA ILE A 28 6.42 -10.21 -3.25
C ILE A 28 6.68 -10.22 -1.74
N PHE A 29 5.68 -10.60 -0.94
CA PHE A 29 5.80 -10.61 0.52
C PHE A 29 6.78 -11.68 1.05
N VAL A 30 7.06 -12.74 0.28
CA VAL A 30 7.96 -13.82 0.72
C VAL A 30 9.36 -13.29 0.99
N SER A 31 9.84 -12.36 0.16
CA SER A 31 11.15 -11.74 0.34
C SER A 31 11.20 -10.87 1.59
N PHE A 32 10.13 -10.11 1.86
CA PHE A 32 10.04 -9.25 3.06
C PHE A 32 9.91 -10.06 4.34
N LYS A 33 9.11 -11.13 4.35
CA LYS A 33 8.98 -12.03 5.51
C LYS A 33 10.31 -12.58 5.97
N LYS A 34 11.20 -12.94 5.04
CA LYS A 34 12.56 -13.43 5.35
C LYS A 34 13.44 -12.38 6.03
N LEU A 35 13.22 -11.09 5.77
CA LEU A 35 14.00 -10.00 6.37
C LEU A 35 13.60 -9.70 7.82
N CYS A 36 12.35 -9.99 8.19
CA CYS A 36 11.79 -9.52 9.45
C CYS A 36 12.13 -10.37 10.68
N GLU A 37 12.90 -11.47 10.56
CA GLU A 37 13.36 -12.39 11.63
C GLU A 37 12.28 -12.85 12.65
N SER A 38 11.01 -12.56 12.38
CA SER A 38 9.86 -12.75 13.26
C SER A 38 8.92 -13.79 12.66
N ASN A 39 8.39 -14.65 13.53
CA ASN A 39 7.46 -15.71 13.15
C ASN A 39 6.00 -15.23 13.06
N THR A 40 5.72 -13.97 13.41
CA THR A 40 4.35 -13.42 13.49
C THR A 40 4.18 -12.26 12.50
N ILE A 41 4.23 -12.57 11.21
CA ILE A 41 4.06 -11.57 10.14
C ILE A 41 2.80 -11.92 9.34
N GLU A 42 1.82 -11.04 9.43
CA GLU A 42 0.62 -11.07 8.59
C GLU A 42 0.85 -10.25 7.32
N THR A 43 0.22 -10.67 6.22
CA THR A 43 0.33 -10.00 4.92
C THR A 43 -1.05 -9.82 4.35
N PHE A 44 -1.31 -8.61 3.85
CA PHE A 44 -2.60 -8.23 3.31
C PHE A 44 -2.44 -7.72 1.89
N LEU A 45 -3.31 -8.18 0.99
CA LEU A 45 -3.49 -7.61 -0.34
C LEU A 45 -4.77 -6.77 -0.30
N LEU A 46 -4.63 -5.46 -0.53
CA LEU A 46 -5.73 -4.51 -0.51
C LEU A 46 -6.07 -4.13 -1.95
N GLU A 47 -7.34 -4.24 -2.33
CA GLU A 47 -7.84 -3.90 -3.66
C GLU A 47 -8.65 -2.61 -3.58
N ASP A 48 -8.23 -1.59 -4.32
CA ASP A 48 -8.94 -0.32 -4.49
C ASP A 48 -8.43 0.37 -5.77
N ASP A 49 -9.29 1.13 -6.43
CA ASP A 49 -8.90 1.96 -7.58
C ASP A 49 -7.89 3.06 -7.18
N ASN A 50 -7.88 3.42 -5.89
CA ASN A 50 -6.96 4.36 -5.27
C ASN A 50 -6.24 3.69 -4.09
N PRO A 51 -4.93 3.37 -4.23
CA PRO A 51 -4.15 2.75 -3.16
C PRO A 51 -4.12 3.54 -1.84
N ALA A 52 -4.25 4.87 -1.89
CA ALA A 52 -4.31 5.68 -0.67
C ALA A 52 -5.60 5.44 0.10
N ASN A 53 -6.73 5.26 -0.59
CA ASN A 53 -8.01 4.94 0.05
C ASN A 53 -7.96 3.56 0.70
N ALA A 54 -7.44 2.56 -0.01
CA ALA A 54 -7.28 1.20 0.52
C ALA A 54 -6.50 1.20 1.84
N LEU A 55 -5.36 1.90 1.88
CA LEU A 55 -4.54 1.99 3.07
C LEU A 55 -5.24 2.75 4.21
N LEU A 56 -5.92 3.87 3.91
CA LEU A 56 -6.64 4.66 4.92
C LEU A 56 -7.79 3.87 5.55
N SER A 57 -8.58 3.17 4.73
CA SER A 57 -9.66 2.31 5.23
C SER A 57 -9.09 1.19 6.09
N PHE A 58 -8.03 0.53 5.62
CA PHE A 58 -7.39 -0.56 6.37
C PHE A 58 -6.87 -0.10 7.74
N ILE A 59 -6.10 1.00 7.84
CA ILE A 59 -5.56 1.45 9.13
C ILE A 59 -6.65 1.96 10.07
N SER A 60 -7.77 2.47 9.53
CA SER A 60 -8.90 2.93 10.34
C SER A 60 -9.67 1.77 10.98
N GLU A 61 -9.69 0.60 10.33
CA GLU A 61 -10.44 -0.57 10.79
C GLU A 61 -9.59 -1.60 11.55
N SER A 62 -8.29 -1.69 11.23
CA SER A 62 -7.39 -2.74 11.75
C SER A 62 -6.76 -2.45 13.11
N GLY A 63 -6.87 -1.21 13.62
CA GLY A 63 -6.20 -0.81 14.87
C GLY A 63 -4.68 -0.66 14.76
N VAL A 64 -4.15 -0.52 13.54
CA VAL A 64 -2.72 -0.24 13.30
C VAL A 64 -2.35 1.10 13.92
N GLN A 65 -1.40 1.07 14.86
CA GLN A 65 -0.93 2.26 15.57
C GLN A 65 0.23 2.96 14.88
N ILE A 66 1.01 2.24 14.06
CA ILE A 66 2.19 2.77 13.38
C ILE A 66 2.18 2.29 11.93
N LEU A 67 2.16 3.24 10.99
CA LEU A 67 2.30 2.99 9.56
C LEU A 67 3.60 3.60 9.05
N VAL A 68 4.44 2.78 8.44
CA VAL A 68 5.69 3.22 7.79
C VAL A 68 5.56 3.06 6.28
N LEU A 69 5.85 4.12 5.53
CA LEU A 69 5.78 4.16 4.08
C LEU A 69 7.11 4.63 3.48
N GLY A 70 7.52 4.02 2.38
CA GLY A 70 8.58 4.57 1.53
C GLY A 70 8.03 5.70 0.66
N SER A 71 8.84 6.72 0.43
CA SER A 71 8.62 7.72 -0.61
C SER A 71 9.85 7.79 -1.49
N ASP A 72 9.66 7.79 -2.80
CA ASP A 72 10.71 8.26 -3.70
C ASP A 72 10.68 9.79 -3.75
N ASP A 73 11.87 10.38 -3.75
CA ASP A 73 12.12 11.81 -3.95
C ASP A 73 11.77 12.23 -5.40
N SER A 74 10.51 12.03 -5.80
CA SER A 74 10.01 12.57 -7.07
C SER A 74 10.03 14.10 -6.95
N ASN A 75 10.88 14.72 -7.77
CA ASN A 75 11.09 16.17 -7.83
C ASN A 75 9.82 16.98 -7.52
N PHE A 76 9.96 18.09 -6.79
CA PHE A 76 8.84 19.00 -6.46
C PHE A 76 7.97 19.37 -7.68
N ILE A 77 8.59 19.43 -8.87
CA ILE A 77 7.95 19.68 -10.16
C ILE A 77 7.01 18.54 -10.57
N THR A 78 7.42 17.27 -10.44
CA THR A 78 6.56 16.12 -10.76
C THR A 78 5.42 15.95 -9.76
N ARG A 79 5.62 16.30 -8.49
CA ARG A 79 4.55 16.35 -7.47
C ARG A 79 3.47 17.38 -7.80
N LYS A 80 3.85 18.58 -8.25
CA LYS A 80 2.85 19.60 -8.67
C LYS A 80 2.03 19.17 -9.87
N LEU A 81 2.62 18.43 -10.80
CA LEU A 81 1.94 18.00 -12.03
C LEU A 81 1.01 16.79 -11.82
N LYS A 82 1.37 15.88 -10.90
CA LYS A 82 0.63 14.61 -10.66
C LYS A 82 -0.28 14.63 -9.44
N GLY A 83 -0.30 15.72 -8.67
CA GLY A 83 -1.02 15.80 -7.40
C GLY A 83 -0.23 15.19 -6.22
N PRO A 84 -0.79 15.23 -5.00
CA PRO A 84 -0.13 14.64 -3.84
C PRO A 84 0.03 13.13 -4.06
N GLY A 85 1.26 12.63 -3.96
CA GLY A 85 1.53 11.19 -4.03
C GLY A 85 0.93 10.45 -2.84
N ILE A 86 0.83 9.12 -2.93
CA ILE A 86 0.23 8.26 -1.89
C ILE A 86 0.77 8.59 -0.49
N PRO A 87 2.09 8.65 -0.22
CA PRO A 87 2.59 8.93 1.13
C PRO A 87 2.16 10.30 1.66
N THR A 88 2.07 11.32 0.80
CA THR A 88 1.59 12.66 1.19
C THR A 88 0.10 12.65 1.53
N THR A 89 -0.70 11.90 0.77
CA THR A 89 -2.13 11.72 1.06
C THR A 89 -2.34 11.02 2.39
N ILE A 90 -1.57 9.95 2.66
CA ILE A 90 -1.65 9.24 3.95
C ILE A 90 -1.24 10.15 5.11
N LEU A 91 -0.11 10.86 5.01
CA LEU A 91 0.33 11.80 6.06
C LEU A 91 -0.75 12.82 6.43
N ARG A 92 -1.56 13.27 5.47
CA ARG A 92 -2.61 14.26 5.72
C ARG A 92 -3.90 13.65 6.26
N CYS A 93 -4.26 12.47 5.79
CA CYS A 93 -5.59 11.90 5.98
C CYS A 93 -5.65 10.72 6.95
N ALA A 94 -4.51 10.22 7.44
CA ALA A 94 -4.48 9.13 8.41
C ALA A 94 -5.22 9.50 9.70
N PRO A 95 -5.88 8.53 10.35
CA PRO A 95 -6.59 8.77 11.60
C PRO A 95 -5.63 9.24 12.68
N ASP A 96 -6.13 10.03 13.62
CA ASP A 96 -5.30 10.61 14.71
C ASP A 96 -4.86 9.56 15.74
N SER A 97 -5.30 8.30 15.60
CA SER A 97 -4.84 7.15 16.38
C SER A 97 -3.61 6.44 15.79
N CYS A 98 -3.11 6.88 14.62
CA CYS A 98 -2.05 6.22 13.88
C CYS A 98 -0.86 7.16 13.64
N ASP A 99 0.31 6.79 14.15
CA ASP A 99 1.57 7.42 13.78
C ASP A 99 1.93 7.03 12.35
N VAL A 100 2.17 8.03 11.50
CA VAL A 100 2.61 7.82 10.12
C VAL A 100 4.04 8.29 9.97
N TYR A 101 4.91 7.43 9.46
CA TYR A 101 6.28 7.74 9.09
C TYR A 101 6.47 7.55 7.59
N VAL A 102 6.95 8.58 6.90
CA VAL A 102 7.36 8.53 5.50
C VAL A 102 8.87 8.62 5.44
N VAL A 103 9.49 7.55 4.97
CA VAL A 103 10.95 7.39 4.86
C VAL A 103 11.36 7.59 3.41
N ASP A 104 12.28 8.53 3.21
CA ASP A 104 13.00 8.78 1.95
C ASP A 104 14.49 8.46 2.16
N ARG A 105 15.30 8.50 1.11
CA ARG A 105 16.74 8.22 1.18
C ARG A 105 17.46 9.05 2.25
N ASP A 106 17.15 10.35 2.30
CA ASP A 106 17.89 11.33 3.10
C ASP A 106 17.03 12.02 4.17
N ARG A 107 15.75 11.64 4.32
CA ARG A 107 14.81 12.33 5.23
C ARG A 107 13.70 11.41 5.72
N ILE A 108 13.24 11.64 6.94
CA ILE A 108 12.00 11.08 7.49
C ILE A 108 11.02 12.23 7.78
N VAL A 109 9.76 12.07 7.39
CA VAL A 109 8.64 12.98 7.69
C VAL A 109 7.58 12.20 8.45
N SER A 110 7.02 12.77 9.50
CA SER A 110 6.00 12.07 10.30
C SER A 110 4.77 12.93 10.64
N LYS A 111 3.65 12.25 10.84
CA LYS A 111 2.47 12.72 11.58
C LYS A 111 2.34 11.82 12.80
N LEU A 112 2.33 12.39 14.00
CA LEU A 112 2.12 11.62 15.23
C LEU A 112 0.65 11.64 15.61
N ALA A 113 0.19 10.55 16.21
CA ALA A 113 -1.12 10.41 16.79
C ALA A 113 -1.34 11.45 17.90
N ASP A 114 -2.55 11.99 17.99
CA ASP A 114 -2.91 12.92 19.06
C ASP A 114 -3.10 12.12 20.35
N SER A 115 -2.34 12.46 21.40
CA SER A 115 -2.40 11.77 22.69
C SER A 115 -3.65 12.12 23.53
N SER A 116 -4.76 12.51 22.88
CA SER A 116 -5.99 12.91 23.56
C SER A 116 -6.75 11.67 24.00
N SER A 117 -6.49 11.23 25.23
CA SER A 117 -7.31 10.22 25.93
C SER A 117 -8.62 10.80 26.44
#